data_AF-A0A512ATW4-F1
#
_entry.id   AF-A0A512ATW4-F1
#
_cell.length_a   1.000
_cell.length_b   1.000
_cell.length_c   1.000
_cell.angle_alpha   90.00
_cell.angle_beta   90.00
_cell.angle_gamma   90.00
#
_symmetry.space_group_name_H-M   'P 1'
#
loop_
_entity.id
_entity.type
_entity.pdbx_description
1 polymer ?
#
loop_
_entity_poly.entity_id
_entity_poly.type
_entity_poly.pdbx_seq_one_letter_code
_entity_poly.pdbx_strand_id
1 'polypeptide(L)'
;MKHPRSRTYFRRKIINPLLALLTMGITPQKLAITVALGLVVGIMPLFGLATLLCTLLGLWLRLNIPALLLICYLAAPLHLLLYLPFIRAGIFIFGADEFRMTVEELLTAFQEDWLRALKKVWLANLLGVAAWLIMSIPITGLVYVSMLPVFRKYVRVPETNPDQEDIL
;
A
#
# COMPACT_ATOMS: atom_id res chain seq x y z
N MET A 1 -19.45 -5.64 -37.20
CA MET A 1 -18.65 -6.55 -36.34
C MET A 1 -18.18 -5.79 -35.10
N LYS A 2 -18.73 -6.11 -33.91
CA LYS A 2 -18.31 -5.49 -32.63
C LYS A 2 -17.36 -6.46 -31.93
N HIS A 3 -16.15 -6.02 -31.56
CA HIS A 3 -15.19 -6.81 -30.78
C HIS A 3 -15.35 -6.54 -29.28
N PRO A 4 -15.79 -7.50 -28.44
CA PRO A 4 -15.59 -7.44 -27.00
C PRO A 4 -14.55 -8.51 -26.60
N ARG A 5 -13.30 -8.41 -27.08
CA ARG A 5 -12.26 -9.43 -26.81
C ARG A 5 -11.18 -9.02 -25.80
N SER A 6 -11.04 -7.74 -25.45
CA SER A 6 -9.93 -7.29 -24.57
C SER A 6 -10.15 -7.56 -23.08
N ARG A 7 -11.38 -7.34 -22.55
CA ARG A 7 -11.69 -7.53 -21.13
C ARG A 7 -11.45 -8.97 -20.65
N THR A 8 -11.79 -9.96 -21.47
CA THR A 8 -11.66 -11.38 -21.10
C THR A 8 -10.21 -11.86 -21.11
N TYR A 9 -9.39 -11.33 -22.03
CA TYR A 9 -7.97 -11.69 -22.14
C TYR A 9 -7.14 -11.10 -20.99
N PHE A 10 -7.29 -9.80 -20.71
CA PHE A 10 -6.59 -9.13 -19.60
C PHE A 10 -6.97 -9.76 -18.25
N ARG A 11 -8.26 -10.04 -18.05
CA ARG A 11 -8.74 -10.71 -16.83
C ARG A 11 -8.11 -12.09 -16.66
N ARG A 12 -8.06 -12.91 -17.72
CA ARG A 12 -7.52 -14.27 -17.65
C ARG A 12 -6.00 -14.31 -17.46
N LYS A 13 -5.26 -13.38 -18.05
CA LYS A 13 -3.80 -13.41 -18.08
C LYS A 13 -3.11 -12.62 -16.97
N ILE A 14 -3.76 -11.58 -16.45
CA ILE A 14 -3.18 -10.72 -15.40
C ILE A 14 -3.98 -10.81 -14.10
N ILE A 15 -5.31 -10.62 -14.15
CA ILE A 15 -6.13 -10.54 -12.95
C ILE A 15 -6.26 -11.90 -12.25
N ASN A 16 -6.56 -12.97 -13.01
CA ASN A 16 -6.77 -14.30 -12.41
C ASN A 16 -5.52 -14.86 -11.71
N PRO A 17 -4.29 -14.77 -12.27
CA PRO A 17 -3.08 -15.19 -11.56
C PRO A 17 -2.82 -14.36 -10.30
N LEU A 18 -2.99 -13.04 -10.36
CA LEU A 18 -2.83 -12.17 -9.19
C LEU A 18 -3.82 -12.54 -8.09
N LEU A 19 -5.09 -12.72 -8.46
CA LEU A 19 -6.13 -13.16 -7.52
C LEU A 19 -5.79 -14.54 -6.95
N ALA A 20 -5.37 -15.50 -7.78
CA ALA A 20 -4.99 -16.83 -7.31
C ALA A 20 -3.85 -16.77 -6.29
N LEU A 21 -2.82 -15.94 -6.54
CA LEU A 21 -1.69 -15.72 -5.62
C LEU A 21 -2.16 -15.10 -4.29
N LEU A 22 -3.11 -14.15 -4.37
CA LEU A 22 -3.70 -13.47 -3.24
C LEU A 22 -4.63 -14.38 -2.42
N THR A 23 -5.34 -15.32 -3.05
CA THR A 23 -6.38 -16.13 -2.39
C THR A 23 -5.93 -17.52 -1.97
N MET A 24 -4.70 -17.94 -2.28
CA MET A 24 -4.22 -19.31 -2.05
C MET A 24 -4.18 -19.67 -0.55
N GLY A 25 -5.20 -20.38 -0.06
CA GLY A 25 -5.28 -20.89 1.32
C GLY A 25 -5.55 -19.83 2.40
N ILE A 26 -6.13 -18.68 2.03
CA ILE A 26 -6.28 -17.53 2.94
C ILE A 26 -7.76 -17.20 3.18
N THR A 27 -8.11 -16.91 4.43
CA THR A 27 -9.46 -16.47 4.79
C THR A 27 -9.77 -15.07 4.24
N PRO A 28 -11.03 -14.73 3.91
CA PRO A 28 -11.41 -13.40 3.42
C PRO A 28 -10.91 -12.24 4.30
N GLN A 29 -10.90 -12.43 5.62
CA GLN A 29 -10.45 -11.47 6.61
C GLN A 29 -8.95 -11.20 6.48
N LYS A 30 -8.14 -12.26 6.37
CA LYS A 30 -6.69 -12.15 6.18
C LYS A 30 -6.36 -11.50 4.84
N LEU A 31 -7.11 -11.79 3.80
CA LEU A 31 -6.91 -11.13 2.50
C LEU A 31 -7.27 -9.64 2.55
N ALA A 32 -8.37 -9.28 3.22
CA ALA A 32 -8.76 -7.88 3.39
C ALA A 32 -7.68 -7.06 4.12
N ILE A 33 -7.13 -7.58 5.23
CA ILE A 33 -6.08 -6.88 5.96
C ILE A 33 -4.75 -6.85 5.17
N THR A 34 -4.42 -7.90 4.42
CA THR A 34 -3.27 -7.90 3.50
C THR A 34 -3.37 -6.79 2.47
N VAL A 35 -4.54 -6.62 1.85
CA VAL A 35 -4.74 -5.54 0.87
C VAL A 35 -4.69 -4.17 1.54
N ALA A 36 -5.33 -4.01 2.70
CA ALA A 36 -5.33 -2.74 3.43
C ALA A 36 -3.92 -2.32 3.83
N LEU A 37 -3.15 -3.21 4.47
CA LEU A 37 -1.79 -2.92 4.89
C LEU A 37 -0.85 -2.72 3.70
N GLY A 38 -0.96 -3.55 2.66
CA GLY A 38 -0.14 -3.43 1.45
C GLY A 38 -0.35 -2.08 0.77
N LEU A 39 -1.59 -1.62 0.65
CA LEU A 39 -1.89 -0.30 0.08
C LEU A 39 -1.37 0.82 0.99
N VAL A 40 -1.70 0.78 2.29
CA VAL A 40 -1.35 1.84 3.24
C VAL A 40 0.16 1.99 3.37
N VAL A 41 0.88 0.89 3.61
CA VAL A 41 2.35 0.90 3.70
C VAL A 41 2.98 1.22 2.35
N GLY A 42 2.40 0.75 1.25
CA GLY A 42 2.91 1.00 -0.09
C GLY A 42 2.83 2.46 -0.54
N ILE A 43 1.86 3.24 -0.03
CA ILE A 43 1.72 4.69 -0.30
C ILE A 43 2.40 5.59 0.74
N MET A 44 3.04 5.01 1.76
CA MET A 44 3.77 5.76 2.77
C MET A 44 4.85 6.64 2.10
N PRO A 45 4.93 7.95 2.40
CA PRO A 45 5.89 8.87 1.78
C PRO A 45 7.31 8.68 2.34
N LEU A 46 7.85 7.47 2.18
CA LEU A 46 9.14 7.08 2.71
C LEU A 46 9.72 5.93 1.87
N PHE A 47 10.88 6.19 1.26
CA PHE A 47 11.53 5.24 0.37
C PHE A 47 12.23 4.12 1.15
N GLY A 48 12.23 2.90 0.58
CA GLY A 48 13.01 1.76 1.07
C GLY A 48 12.47 1.05 2.32
N LEU A 49 11.63 1.70 3.13
CA LEU A 49 11.11 1.10 4.37
C LEU A 49 9.82 0.30 4.18
N ALA A 50 9.08 0.52 3.09
CA ALA A 50 7.81 -0.18 2.84
C ALA A 50 7.97 -1.71 2.79
N THR A 51 9.02 -2.22 2.14
CA THR A 51 9.29 -3.67 2.05
C THR A 51 9.59 -4.28 3.42
N LEU A 52 10.41 -3.60 4.23
CA LEU A 52 10.72 -4.03 5.59
C LEU A 52 9.44 -4.05 6.45
N LEU A 53 8.67 -2.95 6.45
CA LEU A 53 7.43 -2.85 7.21
C LEU A 53 6.39 -3.89 6.79
N CYS A 54 6.18 -4.08 5.49
CA CYS A 54 5.32 -5.14 4.97
C CYS A 54 5.78 -6.52 5.44
N THR A 55 7.08 -6.79 5.40
CA THR A 55 7.63 -8.08 5.84
C THR A 55 7.40 -8.30 7.34
N LEU A 56 7.70 -7.29 8.17
CA LEU A 56 7.50 -7.35 9.62
C LEU A 56 6.02 -7.50 9.99
N LEU A 57 5.12 -6.73 9.36
CA LEU A 57 3.68 -6.82 9.57
C LEU A 57 3.14 -8.18 9.11
N GLY A 58 3.62 -8.68 7.97
CA GLY A 58 3.23 -9.98 7.46
C GLY A 58 3.65 -11.13 8.38
N LEU A 59 4.85 -11.07 8.97
CA LEU A 59 5.30 -12.02 9.98
C LEU A 59 4.46 -11.91 11.26
N TRP A 60 4.29 -10.70 11.79
CA TRP A 60 3.59 -10.46 13.05
C TRP A 60 2.12 -10.89 13.00
N LEU A 61 1.43 -10.59 11.90
CA LEU A 61 0.01 -10.92 11.70
C LEU A 61 -0.21 -12.27 10.99
N ARG A 62 0.87 -13.01 10.71
CA ARG A 62 0.83 -14.31 10.00
C ARG A 62 0.05 -14.22 8.68
N LEU A 63 0.39 -13.21 7.88
CA LEU A 63 -0.16 -12.95 6.54
C LEU A 63 0.73 -13.56 5.46
N ASN A 64 0.18 -13.67 4.24
CA ASN A 64 0.97 -14.04 3.07
C ASN A 64 1.85 -12.85 2.66
N ILE A 65 3.13 -12.91 3.05
CA ILE A 65 4.12 -11.86 2.77
C ILE A 65 4.27 -11.59 1.27
N PRO A 66 4.37 -12.60 0.38
CA PRO A 66 4.36 -12.37 -1.08
C PRO A 66 3.16 -11.57 -1.56
N ALA A 67 1.95 -11.91 -1.09
CA ALA A 67 0.73 -11.20 -1.44
C ALA A 67 0.74 -9.75 -0.91
N LEU A 68 1.23 -9.53 0.31
CA LEU A 68 1.35 -8.21 0.92
C LEU A 68 2.32 -7.31 0.15
N LEU A 69 3.51 -7.84 -0.20
CA LEU A 69 4.50 -7.14 -1.01
C LEU A 69 3.99 -6.87 -2.43
N LEU A 70 3.27 -7.81 -3.03
CA LEU A 70 2.64 -7.60 -4.33
C LEU A 70 1.70 -6.39 -4.30
N ILE A 71 0.81 -6.29 -3.31
CA ILE A 71 -0.08 -5.13 -3.16
C ILE A 71 0.73 -3.86 -2.90
N CYS A 72 1.76 -3.92 -2.06
CA CYS A 72 2.65 -2.80 -1.78
C CYS A 72 3.30 -2.25 -3.06
N TYR A 73 3.81 -3.11 -3.94
CA TYR A 73 4.40 -2.68 -5.21
C TYR A 73 3.36 -2.21 -6.22
N LEU A 74 2.15 -2.78 -6.22
CA LEU A 74 1.03 -2.27 -7.01
C LEU A 74 0.58 -0.87 -6.56
N ALA A 75 0.84 -0.51 -5.31
CA ALA A 75 0.57 0.83 -4.77
C ALA A 75 1.62 1.87 -5.20
N ALA A 76 2.75 1.48 -5.78
CA ALA A 76 3.84 2.40 -6.13
C ALA A 76 3.44 3.58 -7.05
N PRO A 77 2.55 3.41 -8.07
CA PRO A 77 2.06 4.54 -8.84
C PRO A 77 1.28 5.56 -7.98
N LEU A 78 0.52 5.06 -7.01
CA LEU A 78 -0.23 5.89 -6.08
C LEU A 78 0.69 6.57 -5.08
N HIS A 79 1.75 5.90 -4.62
CA HIS A 79 2.81 6.51 -3.81
C HIS A 79 3.38 7.73 -4.52
N LEU A 80 3.80 7.60 -5.79
CA LEU A 80 4.37 8.71 -6.54
C LEU A 80 3.39 9.89 -6.68
N LEU A 81 2.11 9.58 -6.95
CA LEU A 81 1.06 10.59 -7.08
C LEU A 81 0.77 11.32 -5.75
N LEU A 82 0.76 10.59 -4.63
CA LEU A 82 0.41 11.11 -3.32
C LEU A 82 1.60 11.63 -2.51
N TYR A 83 2.83 11.42 -2.97
CA TYR A 83 4.04 11.82 -2.26
C TYR A 83 4.05 13.31 -1.92
N LEU A 84 3.86 14.18 -2.92
CA LEU A 84 3.79 15.63 -2.72
C LEU A 84 2.55 16.07 -1.91
N PRO A 85 1.34 15.54 -2.17
CA PRO A 85 0.18 15.79 -1.31
C PRO A 85 0.42 15.49 0.17
N PHE A 86 1.07 14.38 0.53
CA PHE A 86 1.34 14.06 1.93
C PHE A 86 2.29 15.06 2.58
N ILE A 87 3.38 15.45 1.89
CA ILE A 87 4.31 16.46 2.39
C ILE A 87 3.58 17.79 2.64
N ARG A 88 2.76 18.23 1.67
CA ARG A 88 1.97 19.47 1.82
C ARG A 88 0.95 19.38 2.96
N ALA A 89 0.30 18.23 3.13
CA ALA A 89 -0.61 17.98 4.23
C ALA A 89 0.11 18.06 5.58
N GLY A 90 1.30 17.47 5.70
CA GLY A 90 2.16 17.58 6.87
C GLY A 90 2.48 19.02 7.22
N ILE A 91 3.02 19.77 6.26
CA ILE A 91 3.33 21.19 6.45
C ILE A 91 2.10 21.99 6.90
N PHE A 92 0.94 21.74 6.29
CA PHE A 92 -0.31 22.40 6.67
C PHE A 92 -0.77 22.02 8.09
N ILE A 93 -0.77 20.73 8.45
CA ILE A 93 -1.21 20.24 9.76
C ILE A 93 -0.33 20.79 10.89
N PHE A 94 0.97 20.90 10.66
CA PHE A 94 1.94 21.33 11.67
C PHE A 94 2.31 22.82 11.58
N GLY A 95 1.71 23.59 10.66
CA GLY A 95 1.96 25.02 10.50
C GLY A 95 3.40 25.39 10.11
N ALA A 96 4.09 24.51 9.38
CA ALA A 96 5.52 24.59 9.13
C ALA A 96 5.84 25.21 7.76
N ASP A 97 5.29 26.39 7.48
CA ASP A 97 5.34 27.05 6.18
C ASP A 97 6.77 27.34 5.69
N GLU A 98 7.75 27.41 6.60
CA GLU A 98 9.18 27.55 6.28
C GLU A 98 9.74 26.40 5.43
N PHE A 99 9.07 25.24 5.43
CA PHE A 99 9.42 24.07 4.61
C PHE A 99 8.70 24.03 3.26
N ARG A 100 7.78 24.95 2.97
CA ARG A 100 7.18 25.07 1.64
C ARG A 100 8.24 25.59 0.68
N MET A 101 8.51 24.81 -0.35
CA MET A 101 9.44 25.20 -1.42
C MET A 101 8.86 24.80 -2.78
N THR A 102 9.06 25.66 -3.76
CA THR A 102 8.85 25.33 -5.18
C THR A 102 9.98 24.44 -5.69
N VAL A 103 9.78 23.82 -6.86
CA VAL A 103 10.84 23.00 -7.49
C VAL A 103 12.05 23.85 -7.85
N GLU A 104 11.83 25.10 -8.28
CA GLU A 104 12.89 26.05 -8.65
C GLU A 104 13.74 26.43 -7.42
N GLU A 105 13.10 26.83 -6.32
CA GLU A 105 13.78 27.12 -5.05
C GLU A 105 14.56 25.93 -4.52
N LEU A 106 14.02 24.72 -4.69
CA LEU A 106 14.70 23.49 -4.29
C LEU A 106 15.97 23.25 -5.11
N LEU A 107 15.90 23.42 -6.44
CA LEU A 107 17.06 23.26 -7.32
C LEU A 107 18.14 24.29 -7.01
N THR A 108 17.76 25.55 -6.77
CA THR A 108 18.72 26.60 -6.36
C THR A 108 19.36 26.27 -5.01
N ALA A 109 18.57 25.85 -4.02
CA ALA A 109 19.09 25.47 -2.70
C ALA A 109 20.10 24.30 -2.79
N PHE A 110 19.87 23.34 -3.69
CA PHE A 110 20.81 22.23 -3.92
C PHE A 110 22.12 22.68 -4.58
N GLN A 111 22.09 23.70 -5.44
CA GLN A 111 23.29 24.26 -6.07
C GLN A 111 24.13 25.08 -5.09
N GLU A 112 23.50 25.76 -4.13
CA GLU A 112 24.18 26.56 -3.12
C GLU A 112 24.78 25.71 -1.99
N ASP A 113 23.96 24.89 -1.33
CA ASP A 113 24.38 24.02 -0.23
C ASP A 113 23.53 22.75 -0.23
N TRP A 114 24.02 21.74 -0.93
CA TRP A 114 23.32 20.47 -1.10
C TRP A 114 22.98 19.78 0.23
N LEU A 115 23.82 19.92 1.27
CA LEU A 115 23.61 19.24 2.55
C LEU A 115 22.51 19.92 3.35
N ARG A 116 22.47 21.25 3.36
CA ARG A 116 21.37 22.00 3.98
C ARG A 116 20.06 21.79 3.25
N ALA A 117 20.08 21.79 1.92
CA ALA A 117 18.90 21.50 1.09
C ALA A 117 18.36 20.10 1.39
N LEU A 118 19.23 19.08 1.43
CA LEU A 118 18.85 17.72 1.77
C LEU A 118 18.23 17.63 3.17
N LYS A 119 18.83 18.28 4.18
CA LYS A 119 18.28 18.31 5.54
C LYS A 119 16.88 18.95 5.58
N LYS A 120 16.67 20.03 4.82
CA LYS A 120 15.37 20.72 4.74
C LYS A 120 14.31 19.86 4.07
N VAL A 121 14.65 19.20 2.96
CA VAL A 121 13.76 18.23 2.28
C VAL A 121 13.42 17.06 3.19
N TRP A 122 14.42 16.55 3.93
CA TRP A 122 14.22 15.45 4.86
C TRP A 122 13.23 15.80 5.97
N LEU A 123 13.36 16.99 6.56
CA LEU A 123 12.42 17.49 7.57
C LEU A 123 11.00 17.66 6.98
N ALA A 124 10.87 18.21 5.78
CA ALA A 124 9.58 18.29 5.09
C ALA A 124 8.97 16.90 4.84
N ASN A 125 9.79 15.91 4.47
CA ASN A 125 9.35 14.52 4.32
C ASN A 125 8.84 13.94 5.64
N LEU A 126 9.52 14.20 6.76
CA LEU A 126 9.08 13.73 8.09
C LEU A 126 7.71 14.31 8.49
N LEU A 127 7.42 15.57 8.15
CA LEU A 127 6.09 16.15 8.34
C LEU A 127 5.04 15.39 7.51
N GLY A 128 5.38 15.03 6.27
CA GLY A 128 4.52 14.20 5.42
C GLY A 128 4.29 12.80 5.99
N VAL A 129 5.32 12.15 6.53
CA VAL A 129 5.21 10.87 7.23
C VAL A 129 4.33 11.00 8.47
N ALA A 130 4.46 12.08 9.25
CA ALA A 130 3.62 12.33 10.41
C ALA A 130 2.13 12.51 10.03
N ALA A 131 1.84 13.28 8.97
CA ALA A 131 0.48 13.37 8.43
C ALA A 131 -0.03 12.01 7.94
N TRP A 132 0.80 11.23 7.24
CA TRP A 132 0.43 9.89 6.81
C TRP A 132 0.13 8.97 8.00
N LEU A 133 0.91 9.02 9.09
CA LEU A 133 0.67 8.22 10.29
C LEU A 133 -0.71 8.49 10.89
N ILE A 134 -1.12 9.77 10.97
CA ILE A 134 -2.45 10.18 11.44
C ILE A 134 -3.55 9.59 10.53
N MET A 135 -3.34 9.64 9.22
CA MET A 135 -4.32 9.17 8.23
C MET A 135 -4.29 7.65 8.00
N SER A 136 -3.20 6.97 8.37
CA SER A 136 -2.98 5.55 8.05
C SER A 136 -4.01 4.64 8.71
N ILE A 137 -4.40 4.92 9.95
CA ILE A 137 -5.38 4.15 10.72
C ILE A 137 -6.77 4.20 10.07
N PRO A 138 -7.37 5.39 9.84
CA PRO A 138 -8.68 5.45 9.19
C PRO A 138 -8.67 4.92 7.76
N ILE A 139 -7.58 5.13 6.99
CA ILE A 139 -7.45 4.56 5.64
C ILE A 139 -7.41 3.03 5.70
N THR A 140 -6.64 2.45 6.63
CA THR A 140 -6.57 0.99 6.81
C THR A 140 -7.96 0.43 7.12
N GLY A 141 -8.68 1.03 8.06
CA GLY A 141 -10.03 0.62 8.44
C GLY A 141 -11.01 0.71 7.26
N LEU A 142 -10.98 1.83 6.53
CA LEU A 142 -11.83 2.06 5.36
C LEU A 142 -11.58 1.02 4.26
N VAL A 143 -10.32 0.76 3.92
CA VAL A 143 -9.96 -0.23 2.90
C VAL A 143 -10.36 -1.63 3.36
N TYR A 144 -10.09 -1.98 4.62
CA TYR A 144 -10.46 -3.28 5.18
C TYR A 144 -11.97 -3.53 5.08
N VAL A 145 -12.79 -2.60 5.58
CA VAL A 145 -14.26 -2.73 5.56
C VAL A 145 -14.80 -2.75 4.14
N SER A 146 -14.21 -1.99 3.22
CA SER A 146 -14.61 -1.97 1.80
C SER A 146 -14.28 -3.27 1.07
N MET A 147 -13.13 -3.89 1.37
CA MET A 147 -12.64 -5.09 0.67
C MET A 147 -13.19 -6.39 1.27
N LEU A 148 -13.49 -6.42 2.57
CA LEU A 148 -14.03 -7.59 3.25
C LEU A 148 -15.29 -8.20 2.59
N PRO A 149 -16.34 -7.44 2.23
CA PRO A 149 -17.53 -8.02 1.59
C PRO A 149 -17.21 -8.58 0.19
N VAL A 150 -16.29 -7.94 -0.53
CA VAL A 150 -15.82 -8.41 -1.84
C VAL A 150 -15.16 -9.77 -1.68
N PHE A 151 -14.22 -9.92 -0.74
CA PHE A 151 -13.54 -11.19 -0.55
C PHE A 151 -14.43 -12.28 0.03
N ARG A 152 -15.36 -11.95 0.93
CA ARG A 152 -16.36 -12.93 1.42
C ARG A 152 -17.22 -13.49 0.29
N LYS A 153 -17.50 -12.69 -0.74
CA LYS A 153 -18.31 -13.11 -1.90
C LYS A 153 -17.55 -14.01 -2.87
N TYR A 154 -16.24 -13.81 -3.04
CA TYR A 154 -15.47 -14.46 -4.11
C TYR A 154 -14.45 -15.50 -3.62
N VAL A 155 -14.03 -15.45 -2.37
CA VAL A 155 -13.14 -16.44 -1.76
C VAL A 155 -14.00 -17.52 -1.12
N ARG A 156 -14.02 -18.70 -1.73
CA ARG A 156 -14.56 -19.90 -1.09
C ARG A 156 -13.52 -20.40 -0.10
N VAL A 157 -13.90 -20.46 1.18
CA VAL A 157 -13.12 -21.18 2.18
C VAL A 157 -13.15 -22.66 1.76
N PRO A 158 -12.00 -23.34 1.64
CA PRO A 158 -12.02 -24.79 1.47
C PRO A 158 -12.74 -25.38 2.68
N GLU A 159 -13.86 -26.07 2.46
CA GLU A 159 -14.48 -26.85 3.52
C GLU A 159 -13.44 -27.87 3.98
N THR A 160 -13.04 -27.80 5.25
CA THR A 160 -12.29 -28.88 5.89
C THR A 160 -13.20 -30.10 5.87
N ASN A 161 -12.91 -31.06 4.99
CA ASN A 161 -13.65 -32.31 4.92
C ASN A 161 -13.34 -33.12 6.19
N PRO A 162 -14.31 -33.34 7.10
CA PRO A 162 -14.09 -34.12 8.31
C PRO A 162 -13.70 -35.57 8.01
N ASP A 163 -14.05 -36.09 6.83
CA ASP A 163 -13.87 -37.49 6.44
C ASP A 163 -12.40 -37.89 6.18
N GLN A 164 -11.45 -36.96 6.33
CA GLN A 164 -10.03 -37.19 6.09
C GLN A 164 -9.20 -37.33 7.39
N GLU A 165 -9.80 -37.13 8.57
CA GLU A 165 -9.14 -37.38 9.87
C GLU A 165 -9.21 -38.86 10.30
N ASP A 166 -10.10 -39.68 9.73
CA ASP A 166 -10.28 -41.09 10.11
C ASP A 166 -9.32 -42.09 9.39
N ILE A 167 -8.30 -41.60 8.67
CA ILE A 167 -7.34 -42.45 7.90
C ILE A 167 -5.88 -42.29 8.39
N LEU A 168 -5.65 -41.72 9.58
CA LEU A 168 -4.34 -41.71 10.26
C LEU A 168 -4.44 -42.30 11.66
#